data_AF-A0A1Q3WE70-F1
#
_entry.id   AF-A0A1Q3WE70-F1
#
_cell.length_a   1.000
_cell.length_b   1.000
_cell.length_c   1.000
_cell.angle_alpha   90.00
_cell.angle_beta   90.00
_cell.angle_gamma   90.00
#
_symmetry.space_group_name_H-M   'P 1'
#
loop_
_entity.id
_entity.type
_entity.pdbx_description
1 polymer ?
#
loop_
_entity_poly.entity_id
_entity_poly.type
_entity_poly.pdbx_seq_one_letter_code
_entity_poly.pdbx_strand_id
1 'polypeptide(L)'
;MRDNPYKQEHRTRKALFEFDKLIRSIHTLKYFLDPSIQSNTHRSQNRIESYHQLRSAIAQAYGRKQLIGKTDIALEISNECGRLIANAIIYYNSAILSKLHEKFQAEGNQKALNSLRKISPVAWNHIHFQGYLIFFRSNHN
;
A
#
# COMPACT_ATOMS: atom_id res chain seq x y z
N MET A 1 -17.49 0.73 50.21
CA MET A 1 -17.44 -0.40 49.27
C MET A 1 -18.30 -0.02 48.06
N ARG A 2 -17.71 0.36 46.92
CA ARG A 2 -18.47 0.64 45.68
C ARG A 2 -18.28 -0.54 44.74
N ASP A 3 -19.34 -1.30 44.50
CA ASP A 3 -19.33 -2.39 43.53
C ASP A 3 -19.26 -1.81 42.10
N ASN A 4 -18.23 -2.23 41.37
CA ASN A 4 -17.94 -1.82 40.00
C ASN A 4 -18.83 -2.61 39.01
N PRO A 5 -19.77 -1.96 38.28
CA PRO A 5 -20.74 -2.65 37.42
C PRO A 5 -20.14 -3.23 36.12
N TYR A 6 -18.84 -3.09 35.87
CA TYR A 6 -18.17 -3.59 34.65
C TYR A 6 -17.58 -5.00 34.78
N LYS A 7 -17.94 -5.76 35.81
CA LYS A 7 -17.38 -7.11 36.09
C LYS A 7 -18.28 -8.27 35.60
N GLN A 8 -19.04 -8.08 34.52
CA GLN A 8 -19.67 -9.21 33.81
C GLN A 8 -18.91 -9.47 32.51
N GLU A 9 -18.03 -10.49 32.52
CA GLU A 9 -17.57 -11.10 31.28
C GLU A 9 -18.79 -11.70 30.55
N HIS A 10 -19.37 -10.95 29.61
CA HIS A 10 -20.48 -11.41 28.79
C HIS A 10 -20.09 -12.72 28.08
N ARG A 11 -20.76 -13.84 28.44
CA ARG A 11 -20.51 -15.17 27.87
C ARG A 11 -20.51 -15.16 26.33
N THR A 12 -21.35 -14.33 25.72
CA THR A 12 -21.42 -14.13 24.26
C THR A 12 -20.14 -13.53 23.69
N ARG A 13 -19.55 -12.54 24.36
CA ARG A 13 -18.27 -11.93 23.95
C ARG A 13 -17.14 -12.97 24.03
N LYS A 14 -17.14 -13.78 25.09
CA LYS A 14 -16.17 -14.86 25.27
C LYS A 14 -16.32 -15.93 24.18
N ALA A 15 -17.55 -16.33 23.86
CA ALA A 15 -17.83 -17.26 22.77
C ALA A 15 -17.36 -16.71 21.42
N LEU A 16 -17.57 -15.41 21.15
CA LEU A 16 -17.08 -14.76 19.93
C LEU A 16 -15.54 -14.76 19.85
N PHE A 17 -14.86 -14.47 20.97
CA PHE A 17 -13.39 -14.54 21.03
C PHE A 17 -12.85 -15.96 20.79
N GLU A 18 -13.47 -16.98 21.38
CA GLU A 18 -13.06 -18.37 21.16
C GLU A 18 -13.35 -18.84 19.73
N PHE A 19 -14.49 -18.41 19.14
CA PHE A 19 -14.78 -18.66 17.73
C PHE A 19 -13.73 -18.02 16.82
N ASP A 20 -13.39 -16.75 17.06
CA ASP A 20 -12.36 -16.02 16.33
C ASP A 20 -10.97 -16.68 16.46
N LYS A 21 -10.64 -17.24 17.64
CA LYS A 21 -9.44 -18.08 17.81
C LYS A 21 -9.49 -19.35 16.96
N LEU A 22 -10.62 -20.05 16.88
CA LEU A 22 -10.77 -21.25 16.05
C LEU A 22 -10.55 -20.93 14.56
N ILE A 23 -11.15 -19.84 14.07
CA ILE A 23 -10.96 -19.39 12.69
C ILE A 23 -9.49 -19.07 12.40
N ARG A 24 -8.80 -18.36 13.32
CA ARG A 24 -7.36 -18.12 13.21
C ARG A 24 -6.54 -19.41 13.19
N SER A 25 -6.82 -20.35 14.08
CA SER A 25 -6.10 -21.62 14.13
C SER A 25 -6.27 -22.43 12.84
N ILE A 26 -7.49 -22.51 12.30
CA ILE A 26 -7.76 -23.18 11.02
C ILE A 26 -7.00 -22.49 9.88
N HIS A 27 -7.01 -21.16 9.84
CA HIS A 27 -6.27 -20.39 8.83
C HIS A 27 -4.76 -20.64 8.93
N THR A 28 -4.20 -20.61 10.14
CA THR A 28 -2.78 -20.89 10.40
C THR A 28 -2.40 -22.31 9.98
N LEU A 29 -3.24 -23.31 10.27
CA LEU A 29 -2.99 -24.68 9.84
C LEU A 29 -3.04 -24.82 8.30
N LYS A 30 -4.01 -24.18 7.63
CA LYS A 30 -4.07 -24.14 6.16
C LYS A 30 -2.84 -23.45 5.56
N TYR A 31 -2.36 -22.39 6.21
CA TYR A 31 -1.16 -21.68 5.81
C TYR A 31 0.10 -22.55 5.89
N PHE A 32 0.22 -23.41 6.91
CA PHE A 32 1.35 -24.34 7.03
C PHE A 32 1.28 -25.51 6.04
N LEU A 33 0.08 -25.95 5.66
CA LEU A 33 -0.12 -27.10 4.80
C LEU A 33 0.00 -26.78 3.30
N ASP A 34 -0.24 -25.52 2.90
CA ASP A 34 -0.30 -25.14 1.49
C ASP A 34 0.61 -23.92 1.16
N PRO A 35 1.75 -24.16 0.49
CA PRO A 35 2.65 -23.11 0.02
C PRO A 35 1.99 -22.09 -0.92
N SER A 36 0.91 -22.46 -1.62
CA SER A 36 0.18 -21.56 -2.51
C SER A 36 -0.66 -20.53 -1.73
N ILE A 37 -1.28 -20.93 -0.62
CA ILE A 37 -2.00 -20.02 0.29
C ILE A 37 -1.01 -19.05 0.91
N GLN A 38 0.17 -19.52 1.32
CA GLN A 38 1.25 -18.68 1.81
C GLN A 38 1.70 -17.66 0.76
N SER A 39 2.01 -18.10 -0.46
CA SER A 39 2.46 -17.22 -1.55
C SER A 39 1.43 -16.15 -1.91
N ASN A 40 0.15 -16.52 -1.99
CA ASN A 40 -0.93 -15.59 -2.31
C ASN A 40 -1.20 -14.58 -1.19
N THR A 41 -1.14 -15.03 0.06
CA THR A 41 -1.29 -14.17 1.24
C THR A 41 -0.15 -13.15 1.33
N HIS A 42 1.10 -13.61 1.19
CA HIS A 42 2.27 -12.72 1.15
C HIS A 42 2.22 -11.74 -0.02
N ARG A 43 1.80 -12.17 -1.21
CA ARG A 43 1.69 -11.29 -2.38
C ARG A 43 0.65 -10.18 -2.16
N SER A 44 -0.47 -10.52 -1.54
CA SER A 44 -1.53 -9.56 -1.21
C SER A 44 -1.08 -8.58 -0.12
N GLN A 45 -0.43 -9.08 0.94
CA GLN A 45 0.16 -8.24 2.00
C GLN A 45 1.24 -7.30 1.45
N ASN A 46 2.16 -7.82 0.63
CA ASN A 46 3.22 -7.02 0.02
C ASN A 46 2.65 -5.89 -0.85
N ARG A 47 1.51 -6.09 -1.52
CA ARG A 47 0.83 -5.04 -2.30
C ARG A 47 0.26 -3.95 -1.40
N ILE A 48 -0.38 -4.32 -0.29
CA ILE A 48 -0.94 -3.39 0.69
C ILE A 48 0.18 -2.60 1.36
N GLU A 49 1.26 -3.27 1.77
CA GLU A 49 2.44 -2.65 2.37
C GLU A 49 3.13 -1.68 1.40
N SER A 50 3.32 -2.09 0.14
CA SER A 50 3.88 -1.21 -0.91
C SER A 50 3.03 0.04 -1.13
N TYR A 51 1.69 -0.11 -1.08
CA TYR A 51 0.76 1.01 -1.17
C TYR A 51 0.83 1.93 0.05
N HIS A 52 0.94 1.38 1.26
CA HIS A 52 1.13 2.17 2.47
C HIS A 52 2.45 2.95 2.46
N GLN A 53 3.53 2.33 1.97
CA GLN A 53 4.82 2.99 1.77
C GLN A 53 4.72 4.14 0.76
N LEU A 54 4.04 3.92 -0.37
CA LEU A 54 3.75 4.96 -1.37
C LEU A 54 3.00 6.14 -0.74
N ARG A 55 1.92 5.85 0.00
CA ARG A 55 1.10 6.89 0.65
C ARG A 55 1.88 7.67 1.70
N SER A 56 2.74 7.01 2.46
CA SER A 56 3.65 7.66 3.41
C SER A 56 4.62 8.60 2.70
N ALA A 57 5.22 8.17 1.59
CA ALA A 57 6.13 9.00 0.80
C ALA A 57 5.45 10.24 0.19
N ILE A 58 4.24 10.08 -0.37
CA ILE A 58 3.40 11.19 -0.84
C ILE A 58 3.14 12.17 0.31
N ALA A 59 2.71 11.68 1.47
CA ALA A 59 2.45 12.54 2.63
C ALA A 59 3.70 13.31 3.09
N GLN A 60 4.88 12.68 3.06
CA GLN A 60 6.14 13.34 3.39
C GLN A 60 6.55 14.42 2.37
N ALA A 61 6.36 14.16 1.08
CA ALA A 61 6.72 15.08 0.00
C ALA A 61 5.83 16.33 -0.03
N TYR A 62 4.52 16.15 0.15
CA TYR A 62 3.53 17.23 0.07
C TYR A 62 3.18 17.86 1.43
N GLY A 63 3.68 17.30 2.55
CA GLY A 63 3.17 17.59 3.88
C GLY A 63 4.25 17.70 4.97
N ARG A 64 5.42 18.29 4.67
CA ARG A 64 6.32 18.75 5.75
C ARG A 64 5.61 19.82 6.58
N LYS A 65 4.93 19.41 7.66
CA LYS A 65 4.53 20.22 8.84
C LYS A 65 3.71 21.51 8.65
N GLN A 66 3.41 21.98 7.43
CA GLN A 66 2.83 23.31 7.21
C GLN A 66 1.33 23.34 6.84
N LEU A 67 0.66 22.19 6.79
CA LEU A 67 -0.79 22.13 6.57
C LEU A 67 -1.48 21.20 7.58
N ILE A 68 -1.14 21.32 8.86
CA ILE A 68 -2.07 20.83 9.89
C ILE A 68 -3.17 21.89 10.01
N GLY A 69 -4.09 21.82 9.03
CA GLY A 69 -5.36 22.51 9.07
C GLY A 69 -6.08 22.12 10.36
N LYS A 70 -6.56 23.12 11.10
CA LYS A 70 -7.18 23.00 12.42
C LYS A 70 -8.57 22.31 12.40
N THR A 71 -8.92 21.55 11.36
CA THR A 71 -10.27 20.97 11.15
C THR A 71 -10.24 19.59 10.49
N ASP A 72 -11.07 18.67 10.98
CA ASP A 72 -11.17 17.27 10.52
C ASP A 72 -11.47 17.15 9.01
N ILE A 73 -12.23 18.09 8.46
CA ILE A 73 -12.61 18.13 7.04
C ILE A 73 -11.37 18.32 6.14
N ALA A 74 -10.43 19.20 6.53
CA ALA A 74 -9.23 19.44 5.74
C ALA A 74 -8.30 18.20 5.72
N LEU A 75 -8.28 17.45 6.83
CA LEU A 75 -7.55 16.19 6.92
C LEU A 75 -8.18 15.12 6.02
N GLU A 76 -9.51 15.03 5.98
CA GLU A 76 -10.23 14.11 5.11
C GLU A 76 -10.01 14.42 3.63
N ILE A 77 -10.08 15.69 3.23
CA ILE A 77 -9.80 16.12 1.85
C ILE A 77 -8.36 15.78 1.47
N SER A 78 -7.39 16.08 2.34
CA SER A 78 -5.98 15.75 2.12
C SER A 78 -5.76 14.24 1.94
N ASN A 79 -6.48 13.44 2.73
CA ASN A 79 -6.46 11.99 2.60
C ASN A 79 -6.98 11.50 1.25
N GLU A 80 -8.13 12.01 0.80
CA GLU A 80 -8.70 11.65 -0.51
C GLU A 80 -7.80 12.11 -1.67
N CYS A 81 -7.20 13.30 -1.57
CA CYS A 81 -6.20 13.75 -2.54
C CYS A 81 -4.98 12.80 -2.58
N GLY A 82 -4.48 12.36 -1.42
CA GLY A 82 -3.39 11.37 -1.35
C GLY A 82 -3.75 10.04 -2.01
N ARG A 83 -4.99 9.56 -1.83
CA ARG A 83 -5.51 8.36 -2.51
C ARG A 83 -5.58 8.55 -4.02
N LEU A 84 -6.06 9.70 -4.49
CA LEU A 84 -6.13 10.03 -5.91
C LEU A 84 -4.75 10.03 -6.56
N ILE A 85 -3.76 10.68 -5.93
CA ILE A 85 -2.38 10.72 -6.43
C ILE A 85 -1.77 9.32 -6.49
N ALA A 86 -1.94 8.51 -5.43
CA ALA A 86 -1.45 7.14 -5.41
C ALA A 86 -2.06 6.29 -6.54
N ASN A 87 -3.37 6.42 -6.77
CA ASN A 87 -4.07 5.72 -7.86
C ASN A 87 -3.59 6.18 -9.24
N ALA A 88 -3.35 7.48 -9.44
CA ALA A 88 -2.82 8.01 -10.69
C ALA A 88 -1.43 7.45 -11.01
N ILE A 89 -0.56 7.32 -10.00
CA ILE A 89 0.78 6.73 -10.14
C ILE A 89 0.70 5.25 -10.49
N ILE A 90 -0.15 4.50 -9.78
CA ILE A 90 -0.36 3.07 -10.05
C ILE A 90 -0.89 2.89 -11.47
N TYR A 91 -1.85 3.71 -11.90
CA TYR A 91 -2.36 3.70 -13.27
C TYR A 91 -1.26 3.98 -14.29
N TYR A 92 -0.45 5.01 -14.08
CA TYR A 92 0.66 5.36 -14.96
C TYR A 92 1.69 4.24 -15.09
N ASN A 93 2.12 3.67 -13.96
CA ASN A 93 3.03 2.53 -13.94
C ASN A 93 2.42 1.32 -14.67
N SER A 94 1.13 1.06 -14.46
CA SER A 94 0.42 -0.05 -15.12
C SER A 94 0.36 0.17 -16.63
N ALA A 95 0.08 1.39 -17.10
CA ALA A 95 0.05 1.72 -18.52
C ALA A 95 1.41 1.54 -19.21
N ILE A 96 2.50 1.93 -18.55
CA ILE A 96 3.87 1.68 -19.05
C ILE A 96 4.14 0.18 -19.14
N LEU A 97 3.84 -0.56 -18.07
CA LEU A 97 4.05 -2.01 -18.02
C LEU A 97 3.21 -2.73 -19.09
N SER A 98 1.97 -2.30 -19.33
CA SER A 98 1.11 -2.82 -20.41
C SER A 98 1.73 -2.61 -21.78
N LYS A 99 2.20 -1.39 -22.10
CA LYS A 99 2.87 -1.11 -23.38
C LYS A 99 4.16 -1.91 -23.55
N LEU A 100 4.96 -2.07 -22.48
CA LEU A 100 6.16 -2.90 -22.50
C LEU A 100 5.82 -4.38 -22.71
N HIS A 101 4.75 -4.86 -22.10
CA HIS A 101 4.27 -6.23 -22.26
C HIS A 101 3.89 -6.50 -23.72
N GLU A 102 3.09 -5.64 -24.33
CA GLU A 102 2.69 -5.75 -25.75
C GLU A 102 3.92 -5.78 -26.67
N LYS A 103 4.91 -4.91 -26.42
CA LYS A 103 6.14 -4.87 -27.21
C LYS A 103 6.97 -6.16 -27.07
N PHE A 104 7.20 -6.65 -25.85
CA PHE A 104 7.97 -7.88 -25.64
C PHE A 104 7.24 -9.13 -26.14
N GLN A 105 5.90 -9.10 -26.15
CA GLN A 105 5.08 -10.15 -26.75
C GLN A 105 5.22 -10.16 -28.27
N ALA A 106 5.20 -8.99 -28.93
CA ALA A 106 5.42 -8.88 -30.37
C ALA A 106 6.84 -9.30 -30.79
N GLU A 107 7.84 -9.06 -29.94
CA GLU A 107 9.24 -9.47 -30.16
C GLU A 107 9.53 -10.94 -29.79
N GLY A 108 8.56 -11.67 -29.23
CA GLY A 108 8.73 -13.05 -28.78
C GLY A 108 9.74 -13.23 -27.64
N ASN A 109 10.04 -12.16 -26.89
CA ASN A 109 11.11 -12.17 -25.88
C ASN A 109 10.60 -12.68 -24.53
N GLN A 110 10.60 -14.01 -24.38
CA GLN A 110 10.12 -14.68 -23.17
C GLN A 110 10.92 -14.33 -21.90
N LYS A 111 12.21 -13.99 -22.04
CA LYS A 111 13.04 -13.56 -20.90
C LYS A 111 12.58 -12.20 -20.37
N ALA A 112 12.29 -11.25 -21.25
CA ALA A 112 11.80 -9.93 -20.88
C ALA A 112 10.41 -10.00 -20.23
N LEU A 113 9.51 -10.82 -20.77
CA LEU A 113 8.17 -11.05 -20.20
C LEU A 113 8.24 -11.64 -18.78
N ASN A 114 9.12 -12.60 -18.54
CA ASN A 114 9.32 -13.21 -17.21
C ASN A 114 9.87 -12.23 -16.18
N SER A 115 10.73 -11.29 -16.60
CA SER A 115 11.23 -10.21 -15.75
C SER A 115 10.16 -9.17 -15.48
N LEU A 116 9.37 -8.79 -16.49
CA LEU A 116 8.27 -7.84 -16.36
C LEU A 116 7.22 -8.30 -15.34
N ARG A 117 6.94 -9.61 -15.30
CA ARG A 117 6.02 -10.22 -14.32
C ARG A 117 6.45 -10.04 -12.86
N LYS A 118 7.73 -9.78 -12.61
CA LYS A 118 8.28 -9.53 -11.26
C LYS A 118 8.15 -8.07 -10.83
N ILE A 119 7.87 -7.15 -11.76
CA ILE A 119 7.78 -5.73 -11.48
C ILE A 119 6.39 -5.40 -10.95
N SER A 120 6.33 -4.81 -9.75
CA SER A 120 5.06 -4.38 -9.17
C SER A 120 4.63 -3.04 -9.79
N PRO A 121 3.36 -2.88 -10.21
CA PRO A 121 2.83 -1.59 -10.65
C PRO A 121 2.77 -0.56 -9.52
N VAL A 122 2.88 -1.00 -8.26
CA VAL A 122 2.92 -0.13 -7.07
C VAL A 122 4.36 0.34 -6.77
N ALA A 123 5.38 -0.15 -7.50
CA ALA A 123 6.75 0.33 -7.31
C ALA A 123 6.81 1.84 -7.61
N TRP A 124 7.38 2.61 -6.69
CA TRP A 124 7.47 4.07 -6.81
C TRP A 124 8.88 4.58 -6.51
N ASN A 125 9.82 3.70 -6.19
CA ASN A 125 11.22 4.06 -5.94
C ASN A 125 11.88 4.79 -7.14
N HIS A 126 11.32 4.65 -8.35
CA HIS A 126 11.75 5.38 -9.55
C HIS A 126 11.12 6.77 -9.71
N ILE A 127 10.18 7.17 -8.84
CA ILE A 127 9.44 8.42 -8.91
C ILE A 127 9.95 9.37 -7.82
N HIS A 128 10.55 10.49 -8.23
CA HIS A 128 10.99 11.52 -7.31
C HIS A 128 9.86 12.53 -7.07
N PHE A 129 9.18 12.43 -5.92
CA PHE A 129 8.01 13.26 -5.59
C PHE A 129 8.31 14.76 -5.43
N GLN A 130 9.55 15.13 -5.12
CA GLN A 130 9.98 16.53 -4.94
C GLN A 130 10.30 17.25 -6.27
N GLY A 131 10.31 16.53 -7.40
CA GLY A 131 10.79 17.05 -8.69
C GLY A 131 12.32 17.17 -8.80
N TYR A 132 12.81 17.45 -10.01
CA TYR A 132 14.22 17.75 -10.27
C TYR A 132 14.40 19.28 -10.19
N LEU A 133 14.97 19.78 -9.10
CA LEU A 133 15.29 21.21 -8.96
C LEU A 133 16.60 21.51 -9.68
N ILE A 134 16.52 21.97 -10.92
CA ILE A 134 17.68 22.48 -11.66
C ILE A 134 17.87 23.93 -11.23
N PHE A 135 18.80 24.17 -10.30
CA PHE A 135 19.18 25.53 -9.93
C PHE A 135 20.11 26.10 -11.02
N PHE A 136 19.58 26.96 -11.88
CA PHE A 136 20.42 27.79 -12.74
C PHE A 136 21.07 28.88 -11.89
N ARG A 137 22.40 28.82 -11.74
CA ARG A 137 23.20 29.90 -11.15
C ARG A 137 23.28 31.03 -12.17
N SER A 138 22.50 32.09 -11.96
CA SER A 138 22.69 33.36 -12.66
C SER A 138 24.01 33.97 -12.18
N ASN A 139 25.07 33.86 -12.98
CA ASN A 139 26.27 34.66 -12.79
C ASN A 139 25.89 36.12 -13.08
N HIS A 140 25.68 36.89 -12.01
CA HIS A 140 25.66 38.34 -12.09
C HIS A 140 27.10 38.80 -12.33
N ASN A 141 27.36 39.28 -13.54
CA ASN A 141 28.57 40.01 -13.91
C ASN A 141 28.36 41.48 -13.62
#